data_AF-A0AAW1VHB9-F1
#
_entry.id   AF-A0AAW1VHB9-F1
#
_cell.length_a   1.000
_cell.length_b   1.000
_cell.length_c   1.000
_cell.angle_alpha   90.00
_cell.angle_beta   90.00
_cell.angle_gamma   90.00
#
_symmetry.space_group_name_H-M   'P 1'
#
loop_
_entity.id
_entity.type
_entity.pdbx_description
1 polymer ?
#
loop_
_entity_poly.entity_id
_entity_poly.type
_entity_poly.pdbx_seq_one_letter_code
_entity_poly.pdbx_strand_id
1 'polypeptide(L)'
;MKIIWSIFIFLFSTVNSYRILGWFNIPSISHQRVFQPIWKKLSLRGHEVTVITSDPLRDPNLVNLTEIDMKFSYAVWKDIDITNMRRDILTTFEIEYAFQKVHDKVLEMAFKTKEIQDIMRKPKDYFDLILIEAHHPVLYGLQHKFEAPLITISSLANYNFLHHLFGNSIHPCLYPDVLSGLYGEMTLLEKLDNLHLLVGSYIMNKIIIYPYTNELAKSYFGNDMPYIEDMVKKTSLMFENVSPIFADRKPLAPNYMQYSLWNIVNTSSLPMVSVFIVLFVKLVQSYDASMMFLKNIIDVSGDEVICWLTVGSQ
;
A
#
# COMPACT_ATOMS: atom_id res chain seq x y z
N MET A 1 11.06 -36.70 -31.37
CA MET A 1 10.77 -35.31 -31.78
C MET A 1 9.67 -34.65 -30.98
N LYS A 2 8.44 -35.19 -30.89
CA LYS A 2 7.32 -34.54 -30.14
C LYS A 2 7.63 -34.26 -28.65
N ILE A 3 8.27 -35.21 -27.97
CA ILE A 3 8.70 -35.06 -26.56
C ILE A 3 9.76 -33.96 -26.39
N ILE A 4 10.68 -33.81 -27.35
CA ILE A 4 11.72 -32.76 -27.31
C ILE A 4 11.07 -31.39 -27.48
N TRP A 5 10.09 -31.24 -28.38
CA TRP A 5 9.31 -30.01 -28.53
C TRP A 5 8.46 -29.70 -27.30
N SER A 6 7.83 -30.70 -26.68
CA SER A 6 7.09 -30.51 -25.43
C SER A 6 8.00 -30.11 -24.27
N ILE A 7 9.20 -30.69 -24.15
CA ILE A 7 10.22 -30.29 -23.17
C ILE A 7 10.74 -28.88 -23.48
N PHE A 8 10.97 -28.53 -24.74
CA PHE A 8 11.39 -27.20 -25.15
C PHE A 8 10.34 -26.14 -24.78
N ILE A 9 9.05 -26.39 -25.04
CA ILE A 9 7.94 -25.51 -24.66
C ILE A 9 7.78 -25.40 -23.13
N PHE A 10 8.05 -26.47 -22.39
CA PHE A 10 8.01 -26.45 -20.91
C PHE A 10 9.23 -25.74 -20.29
N LEU A 11 10.39 -25.77 -20.96
CA LEU A 11 11.59 -25.02 -20.59
C LEU A 11 11.48 -23.53 -20.90
N PHE A 12 10.65 -23.13 -21.87
CA PHE A 12 10.12 -21.78 -22.00
C PHE A 12 8.93 -21.55 -21.05
N SER A 13 9.09 -21.91 -19.78
CA SER A 13 8.16 -21.52 -18.72
C SER A 13 7.89 -20.02 -18.89
N THR A 14 6.63 -19.67 -19.13
CA THR A 14 6.18 -18.32 -19.48
C THR A 14 6.76 -17.31 -18.50
N VAL A 15 7.81 -16.59 -18.89
CA VAL A 15 8.30 -15.42 -18.15
C VAL A 15 7.23 -14.35 -18.37
N ASN A 16 6.22 -14.35 -17.51
CA ASN A 16 5.19 -13.32 -17.54
C ASN A 16 5.84 -12.02 -17.07
N SER A 17 6.16 -11.16 -18.03
CA SER A 17 6.50 -9.76 -17.75
C SER A 17 5.18 -8.99 -17.64
N TYR A 18 4.91 -8.44 -16.45
CA TYR A 18 3.76 -7.59 -16.20
C TYR A 18 4.18 -6.13 -16.35
N ARG A 19 3.28 -5.30 -16.86
CA ARG A 19 3.39 -3.84 -16.86
C ARG A 19 2.81 -3.31 -15.55
N ILE A 20 3.67 -2.82 -14.68
CA ILE A 20 3.31 -2.41 -13.32
C ILE A 20 3.46 -0.89 -13.19
N LEU A 21 2.41 -0.22 -12.72
CA LEU A 21 2.45 1.18 -12.33
C LEU A 21 2.60 1.28 -10.81
N GLY A 22 3.63 1.97 -10.33
CA GLY A 22 3.80 2.35 -8.93
C GLY A 22 3.64 3.86 -8.74
N TRP A 23 2.87 4.29 -7.74
CA TRP A 23 2.79 5.70 -7.37
C TRP A 23 3.02 5.89 -5.85
N PHE A 24 4.20 6.40 -5.51
CA PHE A 24 4.67 6.61 -4.13
C PHE A 24 5.08 8.07 -3.95
N ASN A 25 4.11 8.93 -3.63
CA ASN A 25 4.24 10.38 -3.76
C ASN A 25 4.63 11.12 -2.48
N ILE A 26 4.89 10.44 -1.35
CA ILE A 26 5.36 11.14 -0.15
C ILE A 26 6.84 11.53 -0.31
N PRO A 27 7.19 12.84 -0.29
CA PRO A 27 8.57 13.30 -0.35
C PRO A 27 9.24 13.18 1.02
N SER A 28 9.51 11.94 1.42
CA SER A 28 10.25 11.61 2.62
C SER A 28 11.12 10.39 2.35
N ILE A 29 12.42 10.52 2.59
CA ILE A 29 13.39 9.43 2.44
C ILE A 29 12.95 8.19 3.23
N SER A 30 12.35 8.38 4.41
CA SER A 30 11.86 7.27 5.24
C SER A 30 10.72 6.49 4.59
N HIS A 31 9.79 7.18 3.91
CA HIS A 31 8.73 6.55 3.13
C HIS A 31 9.32 5.85 1.90
N GLN A 32 10.15 6.56 1.13
CA GLN A 32 10.69 6.04 -0.12
C GLN A 32 11.56 4.80 0.07
N ARG A 33 12.35 4.74 1.14
CA ARG A 33 13.16 3.56 1.46
C ARG A 33 12.33 2.30 1.68
N VAL A 34 11.08 2.39 2.14
CA VAL A 34 10.21 1.21 2.32
C VAL A 34 9.82 0.60 0.98
N PHE A 35 9.55 1.44 -0.02
CA PHE A 35 8.97 0.99 -1.29
C PHE A 35 10.03 0.71 -2.37
N GLN A 36 11.18 1.40 -2.34
CA GLN A 36 12.28 1.21 -3.28
C GLN A 36 12.70 -0.24 -3.53
N PRO A 37 12.85 -1.09 -2.49
CA PRO A 37 13.16 -2.51 -2.69
C PRO A 37 12.12 -3.26 -3.52
N ILE A 38 10.85 -2.86 -3.44
CA ILE A 38 9.72 -3.53 -4.12
C ILE A 38 9.87 -3.37 -5.63
N TRP A 39 9.90 -2.14 -6.14
CA TRP A 39 10.01 -1.92 -7.58
C TRP A 39 11.37 -2.32 -8.15
N LYS A 40 12.46 -2.20 -7.36
CA LYS A 40 13.76 -2.74 -7.73
C LYS A 40 13.69 -4.24 -7.97
N LYS A 41 13.10 -5.00 -7.05
CA LYS A 41 12.97 -6.45 -7.16
C LYS A 41 11.99 -6.89 -8.25
N LEU A 42 10.94 -6.12 -8.53
CA LEU A 42 10.04 -6.37 -9.65
C LEU A 42 10.75 -6.19 -11.00
N SER A 43 11.50 -5.10 -11.15
CA SER A 43 12.31 -4.85 -12.36
C SER A 43 13.36 -5.94 -12.59
N LEU A 44 14.10 -6.33 -11.54
CA LEU A 44 15.09 -7.43 -11.62
C LEU A 44 14.49 -8.80 -11.94
N ARG A 45 13.18 -8.99 -11.73
CA ARG A 45 12.46 -10.21 -12.12
C ARG A 45 11.93 -10.17 -13.55
N GLY A 46 12.20 -9.10 -14.30
CA GLY A 46 11.84 -8.97 -15.71
C GLY A 46 10.49 -8.30 -15.97
N HIS A 47 9.82 -7.75 -14.95
CA HIS A 47 8.60 -6.94 -15.15
C HIS A 47 8.95 -5.54 -15.67
N GLU A 48 8.09 -4.97 -16.51
CA GLU A 48 8.17 -3.58 -16.93
C GLU A 48 7.54 -2.72 -15.83
N VAL A 49 8.34 -1.91 -15.15
CA VAL A 49 7.90 -1.17 -13.97
C VAL A 49 8.04 0.33 -14.24
N THR A 50 6.93 1.05 -14.17
CA THR A 50 6.91 2.52 -14.19
C THR A 50 6.59 3.01 -12.79
N VAL A 51 7.49 3.77 -12.16
CA VAL A 51 7.29 4.32 -10.81
C VAL A 51 7.29 5.83 -10.84
N ILE A 52 6.29 6.42 -10.18
CA ILE A 52 6.21 7.84 -9.87
C ILE A 52 6.68 8.01 -8.42
N THR A 53 7.82 8.68 -8.23
CA THR A 53 8.50 8.78 -6.93
C THR A 53 9.20 10.13 -6.76
N SER A 54 9.29 10.60 -5.52
CA SER A 54 10.09 11.78 -5.14
C SER A 54 11.60 11.50 -5.03
N ASP A 55 12.01 10.23 -4.92
CA ASP A 55 13.39 9.80 -4.70
C ASP A 55 13.72 8.60 -5.62
N PRO A 56 13.99 8.84 -6.92
CA PRO A 56 14.37 7.79 -7.86
C PRO A 56 15.72 7.15 -7.51
N LEU A 57 15.86 5.85 -7.77
CA LEU A 57 17.07 5.05 -7.56
C LEU A 57 18.18 5.41 -8.54
N ARG A 58 17.82 5.68 -9.81
CA ARG A 58 18.75 5.94 -10.93
C ARG A 58 19.82 4.86 -11.10
N ASP A 59 19.47 3.61 -10.83
CA ASP A 59 20.35 2.45 -10.98
C ASP A 59 20.39 2.03 -12.47
N PRO A 60 21.51 2.21 -13.18
CA PRO A 60 21.59 1.92 -14.62
C PRO A 60 21.43 0.44 -14.95
N ASN A 61 21.51 -0.46 -13.95
CA ASN A 61 21.31 -1.90 -14.16
C ASN A 61 19.84 -2.30 -14.19
N LEU A 62 18.91 -1.40 -13.81
CA LEU A 62 17.47 -1.67 -13.78
C LEU A 62 16.82 -1.31 -15.12
N VAL A 63 17.15 -2.07 -16.17
CA VAL A 63 16.76 -1.77 -17.57
C VAL A 63 15.26 -1.77 -17.82
N ASN A 64 14.46 -2.44 -16.98
CA ASN A 64 13.00 -2.48 -17.08
C ASN A 64 12.32 -1.55 -16.06
N LEU A 65 13.05 -0.59 -15.48
CA LEU A 65 12.50 0.40 -14.54
C LEU A 65 12.50 1.78 -15.19
N THR A 66 11.31 2.37 -15.31
CA THR A 66 11.12 3.78 -15.65
C THR A 66 10.77 4.54 -14.37
N GLU A 67 11.55 5.56 -14.03
CA GLU A 67 11.31 6.39 -12.83
C GLU A 67 10.92 7.81 -13.24
N ILE A 68 9.72 8.23 -12.85
CA ILE A 68 9.20 9.58 -13.02
C ILE A 68 9.50 10.37 -11.74
N ASP A 69 10.39 11.34 -11.86
CA ASP A 69 10.95 12.11 -10.75
C ASP A 69 10.03 13.25 -10.32
N MET A 70 9.43 13.11 -9.14
CA MET A 70 8.55 14.08 -8.49
C MET A 70 9.25 14.85 -7.37
N LYS A 71 10.58 15.02 -7.40
CA LYS A 71 11.35 15.71 -6.36
C LYS A 71 10.88 17.14 -6.05
N PHE A 72 10.16 17.79 -6.98
CA PHE A 72 9.51 19.09 -6.72
C PHE A 72 8.56 19.05 -5.50
N SER A 73 7.98 17.88 -5.20
CA SER A 73 7.06 17.69 -4.08
C SER A 73 7.69 18.02 -2.72
N TYR A 74 9.01 17.86 -2.56
CA TYR A 74 9.72 18.30 -1.35
C TYR A 74 9.56 19.80 -1.06
N ALA A 75 9.52 20.65 -2.10
CA ALA A 75 9.31 22.08 -1.92
C ALA A 75 7.89 22.37 -1.42
N VAL A 76 6.90 21.69 -2.02
CA VAL A 76 5.49 21.83 -1.64
C VAL A 76 5.24 21.45 -0.17
N TRP A 77 5.90 20.40 0.31
CA TRP A 77 5.79 19.94 1.70
C TRP A 77 6.52 20.83 2.70
N LYS A 78 7.59 21.53 2.29
CA LYS A 78 8.29 22.49 3.16
C LYS A 78 7.51 23.76 3.42
N ASP A 79 6.57 24.10 2.53
CA ASP A 79 5.74 25.30 2.67
C ASP A 79 4.65 25.14 3.75
N ILE A 80 4.49 23.95 4.35
CA ILE A 80 3.58 23.77 5.49
C ILE A 80 4.25 24.22 6.78
N ASP A 81 3.67 25.24 7.42
CA ASP A 81 4.00 25.55 8.80
C ASP A 81 3.19 24.67 9.76
N ILE A 82 3.77 23.54 10.18
CA ILE A 82 3.25 22.70 11.27
C ILE A 82 3.84 23.07 12.64
N THR A 83 4.72 24.08 12.71
CA THR A 83 5.52 24.35 13.92
C THR A 83 4.70 24.89 15.09
N ASN A 84 3.53 25.46 14.79
CA ASN A 84 2.60 26.04 15.78
C ASN A 84 1.42 25.11 16.15
N MET A 85 1.36 23.90 15.58
CA MET A 85 0.27 22.95 15.88
C MET A 85 0.55 22.25 17.23
N ARG A 86 -0.39 22.37 18.18
CA ARG A 86 -0.32 21.67 19.47
C ARG A 86 -0.51 20.16 19.27
N ARG A 87 -0.28 19.37 20.34
CA ARG A 87 -0.55 17.92 20.35
C ARG A 87 -1.79 17.62 21.20
N ASP A 88 -2.95 17.97 20.69
CA ASP A 88 -4.25 17.57 21.20
C ASP A 88 -5.12 16.99 20.05
N ILE A 89 -6.33 16.52 20.37
CA ILE A 89 -7.19 15.82 19.39
C ILE A 89 -7.65 16.78 18.28
N LEU A 90 -7.96 18.03 18.60
CA LEU A 90 -8.40 19.01 17.59
C LEU A 90 -7.27 19.32 16.61
N THR A 91 -6.07 19.51 17.14
CA THR A 91 -4.86 19.70 16.32
C THR A 91 -4.49 18.45 15.53
N THR A 92 -4.82 17.24 15.99
CA THR A 92 -4.62 16.01 15.21
C THR A 92 -5.41 16.02 13.91
N PHE A 93 -6.69 16.42 13.96
CA PHE A 93 -7.53 16.52 12.76
C PHE A 93 -7.11 17.68 11.86
N GLU A 94 -6.67 18.81 12.43
CA GLU A 94 -6.11 19.92 11.67
C GLU A 94 -4.83 19.52 10.91
N ILE A 95 -3.94 18.76 11.56
CA ILE A 95 -2.73 18.20 10.96
C ILE A 95 -3.10 17.24 9.81
N GLU A 96 -4.04 16.31 10.04
CA GLU A 96 -4.49 15.38 8.99
C GLU A 96 -5.06 16.15 7.79
N TYR A 97 -5.92 17.14 8.03
CA TYR A 97 -6.47 17.99 6.98
C TYR A 97 -5.39 18.78 6.22
N ALA A 98 -4.40 19.34 6.92
CA ALA A 98 -3.28 20.05 6.31
C ALA A 98 -2.44 19.12 5.41
N PHE A 99 -2.20 17.88 5.85
CA PHE A 99 -1.51 16.89 5.02
C PHE A 99 -2.31 16.54 3.75
N GLN A 100 -3.63 16.34 3.86
CA GLN A 100 -4.48 16.11 2.67
C GLN A 100 -4.37 17.28 1.68
N LYS A 101 -4.41 18.53 2.15
CA LYS A 101 -4.26 19.71 1.29
C LYS A 101 -2.93 19.80 0.55
N VAL A 102 -1.86 19.37 1.19
CA VAL A 102 -0.55 19.35 0.54
C VAL A 102 -0.44 18.22 -0.46
N HIS A 103 -0.99 17.06 -0.15
CA HIS A 103 -1.13 15.99 -1.12
C HIS A 103 -1.94 16.43 -2.34
N ASP A 104 -3.06 17.15 -2.16
CA ASP A 104 -3.84 17.71 -3.26
C ASP A 104 -2.98 18.60 -4.17
N LYS A 105 -2.20 19.52 -3.59
CA LYS A 105 -1.31 20.41 -4.34
C LYS A 105 -0.21 19.65 -5.09
N VAL A 106 0.38 18.62 -4.46
CA VAL A 106 1.36 17.75 -5.12
C VAL A 106 0.72 17.00 -6.30
N LEU A 107 -0.48 16.45 -6.12
CA LEU A 107 -1.21 15.76 -7.18
C LEU A 107 -1.58 16.71 -8.31
N GLU A 108 -2.10 17.91 -8.00
CA GLU A 108 -2.45 18.92 -9.00
C GLU A 108 -1.24 19.28 -9.88
N MET A 109 -0.08 19.48 -9.26
CA MET A 109 1.16 19.73 -10.00
C MET A 109 1.59 18.49 -10.80
N ALA A 110 1.54 17.30 -10.21
CA ALA A 110 1.93 16.05 -10.86
C ALA A 110 1.07 15.78 -12.10
N PHE A 111 -0.26 15.89 -11.99
CA PHE A 111 -1.19 15.70 -13.10
C PHE A 111 -1.00 16.72 -14.23
N LYS A 112 -0.35 17.87 -14.00
CA LYS A 112 -0.01 18.83 -15.06
C LYS A 112 1.31 18.52 -15.79
N THR A 113 2.14 17.62 -15.26
CA THR A 113 3.40 17.23 -15.90
C THR A 113 3.15 16.41 -17.18
N LYS A 114 4.09 16.50 -18.12
CA LYS A 114 3.98 15.78 -19.40
C LYS A 114 4.00 14.27 -19.17
N GLU A 115 4.86 13.80 -18.28
CA GLU A 115 5.09 12.41 -17.95
C GLU A 115 3.81 11.74 -17.41
N ILE A 116 3.12 12.40 -16.48
CA ILE A 116 1.84 11.90 -15.96
C ILE A 116 0.75 11.98 -17.02
N GLN A 117 0.69 13.07 -17.79
CA GLN A 117 -0.26 13.17 -18.90
C GLN A 117 -0.05 12.06 -19.95
N ASP A 118 1.20 11.68 -20.23
CA ASP A 118 1.55 10.58 -21.14
C ASP A 118 1.09 9.22 -20.59
N ILE A 119 1.22 8.99 -19.27
CA ILE A 119 0.65 7.82 -18.58
C ILE A 119 -0.87 7.82 -18.69
N MET A 120 -1.51 8.95 -18.40
CA MET A 120 -2.97 9.06 -18.39
C MET A 120 -3.60 8.93 -19.78
N ARG A 121 -2.84 9.10 -20.86
CA ARG A 121 -3.29 8.82 -22.24
C ARG A 121 -3.20 7.36 -22.65
N LYS A 122 -2.53 6.50 -21.86
CA LYS A 122 -2.49 5.05 -22.13
C LYS A 122 -3.92 4.46 -22.09
N PRO A 123 -4.18 3.40 -22.89
CA PRO A 123 -5.46 2.72 -22.86
C PRO A 123 -5.70 2.10 -21.49
N LYS A 124 -6.95 1.74 -21.20
CA LYS A 124 -7.33 1.23 -19.89
C LYS A 124 -6.54 -0.03 -19.54
N ASP A 125 -6.52 -1.02 -20.42
CA ASP A 125 -5.79 -2.30 -20.29
C ASP A 125 -4.24 -2.20 -20.44
N TYR A 126 -3.65 -1.02 -20.23
CA TYR A 126 -2.21 -0.85 -20.36
C TYR A 126 -1.41 -1.40 -19.18
N PHE A 127 -1.91 -1.28 -17.95
CA PHE A 127 -1.20 -1.81 -16.79
C PHE A 127 -1.88 -3.09 -16.31
N ASP A 128 -1.08 -4.07 -15.93
CA ASP A 128 -1.58 -5.34 -15.41
C ASP A 128 -1.73 -5.29 -13.87
N LEU A 129 -1.05 -4.34 -13.22
CA LEU A 129 -1.05 -4.15 -11.77
C LEU A 129 -0.73 -2.69 -11.41
N ILE A 130 -1.40 -2.18 -10.39
CA ILE A 130 -1.13 -0.86 -9.80
C ILE A 130 -0.69 -1.02 -8.35
N LEU A 131 0.37 -0.33 -7.96
CA LEU A 131 0.87 -0.22 -6.59
C LEU A 131 0.76 1.24 -6.15
N ILE A 132 0.14 1.52 -5.00
CA ILE A 132 0.10 2.88 -4.44
C ILE A 132 0.51 2.91 -2.98
N GLU A 133 1.01 4.07 -2.56
CA GLU A 133 1.21 4.39 -1.15
C GLU A 133 -0.12 4.73 -0.44
N ALA A 134 -0.35 4.14 0.74
CA ALA A 134 -1.61 4.20 1.50
C ALA A 134 -1.90 5.53 2.23
N HIS A 135 -1.92 6.66 1.52
CA HIS A 135 -2.05 7.98 2.18
C HIS A 135 -3.11 8.92 1.62
N HIS A 136 -3.41 8.87 0.32
CA HIS A 136 -4.35 9.81 -0.30
C HIS A 136 -5.43 9.10 -1.15
N PRO A 137 -6.74 9.30 -0.86
CA PRO A 137 -7.82 8.59 -1.54
C PRO A 137 -7.85 8.75 -3.06
N VAL A 138 -7.43 9.90 -3.58
CA VAL A 138 -7.48 10.19 -5.04
C VAL A 138 -6.78 9.12 -5.87
N LEU A 139 -5.64 8.60 -5.43
CA LEU A 139 -4.86 7.64 -6.23
C LEU A 139 -5.57 6.29 -6.42
N TYR A 140 -6.57 5.96 -5.60
CA TYR A 140 -7.39 4.76 -5.81
C TYR A 140 -8.22 4.83 -7.09
N GLY A 141 -8.42 6.03 -7.67
CA GLY A 141 -9.04 6.19 -8.99
C GLY A 141 -8.23 5.60 -10.16
N LEU A 142 -6.93 5.32 -9.96
CA LEU A 142 -6.09 4.68 -10.97
C LEU A 142 -6.64 3.31 -11.41
N GLN A 143 -7.27 2.56 -10.50
CA GLN A 143 -7.87 1.26 -10.83
C GLN A 143 -9.12 1.39 -11.71
N HIS A 144 -9.81 2.54 -11.67
CA HIS A 144 -10.88 2.86 -12.63
C HIS A 144 -10.28 3.22 -13.99
N LYS A 145 -9.25 4.08 -13.97
CA LYS A 145 -8.58 4.53 -15.19
C LYS A 145 -7.98 3.38 -16.01
N PHE A 146 -7.35 2.43 -15.34
CA PHE A 146 -6.63 1.34 -16.00
C PHE A 146 -7.31 -0.03 -15.89
N GLU A 147 -8.51 -0.12 -15.29
CA GLU A 147 -9.25 -1.38 -15.13
C GLU A 147 -8.39 -2.55 -14.60
N ALA A 148 -7.37 -2.22 -13.80
CA ALA A 148 -6.35 -3.13 -13.32
C ALA A 148 -6.47 -3.33 -11.80
N PRO A 149 -6.10 -4.51 -11.26
CA PRO A 149 -6.07 -4.72 -9.82
C PRO A 149 -5.09 -3.74 -9.16
N LEU A 150 -5.48 -3.22 -8.00
CA LEU A 150 -4.71 -2.26 -7.22
C LEU A 150 -4.32 -2.87 -5.88
N ILE A 151 -3.04 -2.75 -5.55
CA ILE A 151 -2.47 -3.11 -4.27
C ILE A 151 -2.01 -1.81 -3.59
N THR A 152 -2.47 -1.63 -2.37
CA THR A 152 -2.07 -0.51 -1.53
C THR A 152 -1.00 -0.96 -0.54
N ILE A 153 0.01 -0.12 -0.33
CA ILE A 153 1.13 -0.39 0.58
C ILE A 153 1.28 0.79 1.54
N SER A 154 1.20 0.52 2.83
CA SER A 154 1.47 1.49 3.88
C SER A 154 2.87 1.28 4.45
N SER A 155 3.60 2.37 4.63
CA SER A 155 4.93 2.39 5.24
C SER A 155 4.92 2.35 6.77
N LEU A 156 3.74 2.54 7.38
CA LEU A 156 3.50 2.51 8.82
C LEU A 156 2.11 1.92 9.14
N ALA A 157 1.76 1.88 10.43
CA ALA A 157 0.43 1.52 10.90
C ALA A 157 -0.63 2.51 10.37
N ASN A 158 -1.80 2.00 10.01
CA ASN A 158 -2.90 2.81 9.49
C ASN A 158 -3.91 3.17 10.57
N TYR A 159 -4.64 4.25 10.31
CA TYR A 159 -5.79 4.68 11.11
C TYR A 159 -6.89 3.62 11.11
N ASN A 160 -7.62 3.53 12.21
CA ASN A 160 -8.72 2.57 12.37
C ASN A 160 -9.83 2.79 11.33
N PHE A 161 -10.04 4.03 10.89
CA PHE A 161 -10.94 4.33 9.77
C PHE A 161 -10.59 3.55 8.49
N LEU A 162 -9.30 3.50 8.11
CA LEU A 162 -8.86 2.77 6.93
C LEU A 162 -9.01 1.26 7.14
N HIS A 163 -8.70 0.75 8.33
CA HIS A 163 -8.97 -0.66 8.65
C HIS A 163 -10.45 -1.02 8.43
N HIS A 164 -11.40 -0.17 8.83
CA HIS A 164 -12.82 -0.40 8.59
C HIS A 164 -13.19 -0.45 7.11
N LEU A 165 -12.58 0.39 6.25
CA LEU A 165 -12.81 0.36 4.81
C LEU A 165 -12.34 -0.94 4.15
N PHE A 166 -11.32 -1.58 4.72
CA PHE A 166 -10.85 -2.90 4.29
C PHE A 166 -11.59 -4.07 4.97
N GLY A 167 -12.66 -3.80 5.72
CA GLY A 167 -13.49 -4.83 6.35
C GLY A 167 -12.92 -5.40 7.66
N ASN A 168 -11.88 -4.80 8.22
CA ASN A 168 -11.34 -5.22 9.51
C ASN A 168 -12.30 -4.80 10.65
N SER A 169 -12.54 -5.70 11.60
CA SER A 169 -13.43 -5.47 12.73
C SER A 169 -12.69 -4.85 13.92
N ILE A 170 -12.30 -3.58 13.81
CA ILE A 170 -11.53 -2.89 14.85
C ILE A 170 -12.44 -2.33 15.94
N HIS A 171 -12.35 -2.87 17.15
CA HIS A 171 -13.09 -2.36 18.31
C HIS A 171 -12.30 -1.23 19.02
N PRO A 172 -12.87 -0.01 19.17
CA PRO A 172 -12.14 1.14 19.74
C PRO A 172 -11.68 0.94 21.18
N CYS A 173 -12.38 0.15 21.98
CA CYS A 173 -11.95 -0.11 23.37
C CYS A 173 -10.81 -1.15 23.49
N LEU A 174 -10.49 -1.86 22.41
CA LEU A 174 -9.49 -2.93 22.41
C LEU A 174 -8.24 -2.54 21.63
N TYR A 175 -8.40 -1.74 20.58
CA TYR A 175 -7.31 -1.38 19.67
C TYR A 175 -7.18 0.15 19.60
N PRO A 176 -6.13 0.73 20.20
CA PRO A 176 -5.86 2.15 20.08
C PRO A 176 -5.66 2.54 18.61
N ASP A 177 -6.11 3.73 18.24
CA ASP A 177 -5.77 4.31 16.94
C ASP A 177 -4.29 4.75 16.95
N VAL A 178 -3.62 4.67 15.80
CA VAL A 178 -2.21 5.10 15.67
C VAL A 178 -2.02 6.56 16.06
N LEU A 179 -3.05 7.40 15.89
CA LEU A 179 -3.02 8.82 16.28
C LEU A 179 -3.18 9.05 17.79
N SER A 180 -3.63 8.06 18.56
CA SER A 180 -3.81 8.21 20.00
C SER A 180 -2.49 8.22 20.77
N GLY A 181 -1.43 7.65 20.21
CA GLY A 181 -0.16 7.42 20.90
C GLY A 181 -0.24 6.41 22.06
N LEU A 182 -1.38 5.74 22.21
CA LEU A 182 -1.62 4.72 23.24
C LEU A 182 -1.15 3.35 22.75
N TYR A 183 -0.69 2.51 23.67
CA TYR A 183 -0.24 1.15 23.40
C TYR A 183 -0.64 0.23 24.55
N GLY A 184 -1.01 -1.01 24.25
CA GLY A 184 -1.38 -2.01 25.24
C GLY A 184 -2.75 -1.76 25.88
N GLU A 185 -2.90 -2.16 27.14
CA GLU A 185 -4.19 -2.07 27.84
C GLU A 185 -4.55 -0.62 28.19
N MET A 186 -5.67 -0.15 27.65
CA MET A 186 -6.21 1.18 27.94
C MET A 186 -7.10 1.19 29.20
N THR A 187 -6.93 2.21 30.02
CA THR A 187 -7.85 2.60 31.10
C THR A 187 -9.22 3.02 30.54
N LEU A 188 -10.21 3.20 31.42
CA LEU A 188 -11.55 3.63 30.99
C LEU A 188 -11.52 5.01 30.31
N LEU A 189 -10.72 5.95 30.81
CA LEU A 189 -10.63 7.29 30.23
C LEU A 189 -9.93 7.24 28.87
N GLU A 190 -8.83 6.49 28.75
CA GLU A 190 -8.14 6.30 27.47
C GLU A 190 -9.03 5.61 26.42
N LYS A 191 -9.90 4.67 26.83
CA LYS A 191 -10.90 4.06 25.95
C LYS A 191 -11.92 5.09 25.45
N LEU A 192 -12.35 6.02 26.30
CA LEU A 192 -13.27 7.10 25.92
C LEU A 192 -12.58 8.07 24.96
N ASP A 193 -11.33 8.45 25.22
CA ASP A 193 -10.56 9.33 24.34
C ASP A 193 -10.29 8.68 22.98
N ASN A 194 -9.94 7.39 22.96
CA ASN A 194 -9.76 6.64 21.71
C ASN A 194 -11.07 6.48 20.93
N LEU A 195 -12.20 6.30 21.62
CA LEU A 195 -13.52 6.29 20.99
C LEU A 195 -13.86 7.67 20.39
N HIS A 196 -13.59 8.76 21.10
CA HIS A 196 -13.78 10.11 20.58
C HIS A 196 -12.92 10.36 19.34
N LEU A 197 -11.66 9.93 19.35
CA LEU A 197 -10.75 10.02 18.20
C LEU A 197 -11.28 9.23 17.00
N LEU A 198 -11.76 7.99 17.21
CA LEU A 198 -12.36 7.18 16.15
C LEU A 198 -13.59 7.85 15.54
N VAL A 199 -14.52 8.33 16.38
CA VAL A 199 -15.75 8.99 15.91
C VAL A 199 -15.41 10.27 15.15
N GLY A 200 -14.48 11.09 15.67
CA GLY A 200 -14.02 12.30 15.00
C GLY A 200 -13.37 11.99 13.64
N SER A 201 -12.50 10.98 13.58
CA SER A 201 -11.87 10.53 12.32
C SER A 201 -12.92 10.07 11.31
N TYR A 202 -13.94 9.32 11.76
CA TYR A 202 -15.03 8.86 10.90
C TYR A 202 -15.86 10.02 10.35
N ILE A 203 -16.22 10.99 11.19
CA ILE A 203 -16.96 12.20 10.79
C ILE A 203 -16.13 13.01 9.79
N MET A 204 -14.87 13.30 10.11
CA MET A 204 -14.00 14.08 9.23
C MET A 204 -13.81 13.39 7.87
N ASN A 205 -13.53 12.09 7.88
CA ASN A 205 -13.33 11.36 6.63
C ASN A 205 -14.62 11.28 5.80
N LYS A 206 -15.76 10.93 6.40
CA LYS A 206 -17.02 10.75 5.68
C LYS A 206 -17.66 12.04 5.18
N ILE A 207 -17.55 13.13 5.94
CA ILE A 207 -18.24 14.39 5.64
C ILE A 207 -17.34 15.37 4.89
N ILE A 208 -16.02 15.35 5.14
CA ILE A 208 -15.09 16.34 4.60
C ILE A 208 -14.14 15.72 3.57
N ILE A 209 -13.32 14.75 3.97
CA ILE A 209 -12.21 14.26 3.14
C ILE A 209 -12.71 13.49 1.91
N TYR A 210 -13.55 12.46 2.08
CA TYR A 210 -13.99 11.61 0.98
C TYR A 210 -14.87 12.34 -0.04
N PRO A 211 -15.85 13.19 0.37
CA PRO A 211 -16.62 13.97 -0.60
C PRO A 211 -15.73 14.92 -1.40
N TYR A 212 -14.78 15.61 -0.75
CA TYR A 212 -13.87 16.51 -1.43
C TYR A 212 -12.91 15.77 -2.37
N THR A 213 -12.25 14.71 -1.90
CA THR A 213 -11.33 13.91 -2.70
C THR A 213 -12.03 13.17 -3.83
N ASN A 214 -13.31 12.85 -3.70
CA ASN A 214 -14.12 12.29 -4.78
C ASN A 214 -14.25 13.25 -5.96
N GLU A 215 -14.60 14.51 -5.71
CA GLU A 215 -14.70 15.52 -6.77
C GLU A 215 -13.34 15.77 -7.42
N LEU A 216 -12.28 15.84 -6.61
CA LEU A 216 -10.92 15.95 -7.12
C LEU A 216 -10.53 14.75 -7.99
N ALA A 217 -10.80 13.53 -7.54
CA ALA A 217 -10.50 12.31 -8.29
C ALA A 217 -11.29 12.24 -9.60
N LYS A 218 -12.58 12.60 -9.61
CA LYS A 218 -13.39 12.68 -10.84
C LYS A 218 -12.80 13.66 -11.86
N SER A 219 -12.20 14.76 -11.40
CA SER A 219 -11.52 15.71 -12.29
C SER A 219 -10.32 15.10 -13.04
N TYR A 220 -9.68 14.06 -12.46
CA TYR A 220 -8.53 13.37 -13.06
C TYR A 220 -8.90 12.08 -13.81
N PHE A 221 -9.91 11.35 -13.33
CA PHE A 221 -10.23 10.00 -13.80
C PHE A 221 -11.55 9.90 -14.56
N GLY A 222 -12.34 10.96 -14.60
CA GLY A 222 -13.64 11.02 -15.28
C GLY A 222 -14.83 10.98 -14.32
N ASN A 223 -15.93 11.62 -14.74
CA ASN A 223 -17.16 11.71 -13.94
C ASN A 223 -17.91 10.37 -13.81
N ASP A 224 -17.58 9.39 -14.66
CA ASP A 224 -18.09 8.03 -14.64
C ASP A 224 -17.43 7.14 -13.57
N MET A 225 -16.37 7.62 -12.91
CA MET A 225 -15.75 6.91 -11.80
C MET A 225 -16.75 6.73 -10.65
N PRO A 226 -16.85 5.51 -10.06
CA PRO A 226 -17.57 5.29 -8.81
C PRO A 226 -17.09 6.20 -7.69
N TYR A 227 -17.88 6.29 -6.61
CA TYR A 227 -17.49 7.11 -5.47
C TYR A 227 -16.13 6.66 -4.91
N ILE A 228 -15.24 7.59 -4.58
CA ILE A 228 -13.84 7.27 -4.24
C ILE A 228 -13.70 6.28 -3.09
N GLU A 229 -14.63 6.28 -2.14
CA GLU A 229 -14.65 5.29 -1.05
C GLU A 229 -14.88 3.86 -1.55
N ASP A 230 -15.72 3.68 -2.57
CA ASP A 230 -15.96 2.37 -3.16
C ASP A 230 -14.75 1.90 -3.96
N MET A 231 -13.98 2.84 -4.53
CA MET A 231 -12.67 2.55 -5.10
C MET A 231 -11.71 2.04 -4.02
N VAL A 232 -11.67 2.67 -2.83
CA VAL A 232 -10.85 2.17 -1.71
C VAL A 232 -11.26 0.76 -1.32
N LYS A 233 -12.56 0.48 -1.18
CA LYS A 233 -13.09 -0.86 -0.84
C LYS A 233 -12.80 -1.93 -1.90
N LYS A 234 -12.68 -1.54 -3.17
CA LYS A 234 -12.38 -2.46 -4.30
C LYS A 234 -10.91 -2.88 -4.36
N THR A 235 -10.04 -2.26 -3.57
CA THR A 235 -8.61 -2.59 -3.50
C THR A 235 -8.40 -4.08 -3.26
N SER A 236 -7.55 -4.70 -4.09
CA SER A 236 -7.36 -6.15 -4.08
C SER A 236 -6.59 -6.63 -2.85
N LEU A 237 -5.62 -5.84 -2.39
CA LEU A 237 -4.78 -6.18 -1.25
C LEU A 237 -4.20 -4.93 -0.60
N MET A 238 -4.12 -4.94 0.74
CA MET A 238 -3.42 -3.95 1.55
C MET A 238 -2.24 -4.59 2.25
N PHE A 239 -1.07 -3.98 2.10
CA PHE A 239 0.15 -4.34 2.80
C PHE A 239 0.48 -3.25 3.82
N GLU A 240 0.50 -3.59 5.10
CA GLU A 240 0.84 -2.68 6.20
C GLU A 240 2.21 -3.02 6.80
N ASN A 241 3.14 -2.05 6.79
CA ASN A 241 4.49 -2.22 7.35
C ASN A 241 4.49 -2.09 8.88
N VAL A 242 3.99 -3.13 9.54
CA VAL A 242 4.05 -3.27 11.00
C VAL A 242 4.49 -4.67 11.35
N SER A 243 5.36 -4.79 12.34
CA SER A 243 5.77 -6.11 12.83
C SER A 243 4.59 -6.81 13.48
N PRO A 244 4.17 -8.00 13.01
CA PRO A 244 3.11 -8.77 13.67
C PRO A 244 3.46 -9.19 15.10
N ILE A 245 4.74 -9.09 15.47
CA ILE A 245 5.25 -9.39 16.82
C ILE A 245 5.01 -8.20 17.76
N PHE A 246 5.16 -6.97 17.27
CA PHE A 246 5.09 -5.74 18.09
C PHE A 246 3.76 -5.00 17.95
N ALA A 247 3.04 -5.21 16.85
CA ALA A 247 1.75 -4.58 16.60
C ALA A 247 0.65 -5.27 17.39
N ASP A 248 -0.42 -4.52 17.69
CA ASP A 248 -1.64 -5.09 18.24
C ASP A 248 -2.20 -6.15 17.30
N ARG A 249 -2.65 -7.27 17.86
CA ARG A 249 -3.26 -8.38 17.11
C ARG A 249 -4.69 -8.02 16.69
N LYS A 250 -4.79 -7.10 15.72
CA LYS A 250 -6.06 -6.68 15.12
C LYS A 250 -6.69 -7.86 14.34
N PRO A 251 -8.02 -8.02 14.32
CA PRO A 251 -8.70 -8.98 13.47
C PRO A 251 -8.69 -8.48 12.02
N LEU A 252 -7.78 -9.02 11.22
CA LEU A 252 -7.57 -8.61 9.83
C LEU A 252 -8.37 -9.46 8.84
N ALA A 253 -8.93 -8.82 7.83
CA ALA A 253 -9.57 -9.46 6.69
C ALA A 253 -8.52 -10.14 5.78
N PRO A 254 -8.91 -11.13 4.96
CA PRO A 254 -7.96 -11.87 4.11
C PRO A 254 -7.18 -11.01 3.10
N ASN A 255 -7.72 -9.86 2.72
CA ASN A 255 -7.10 -8.88 1.81
C ASN A 255 -6.31 -7.78 2.56
N TYR A 256 -5.99 -7.99 3.84
CA TYR A 256 -5.18 -7.08 4.66
C TYR A 256 -4.05 -7.85 5.33
N MET A 257 -2.81 -7.55 4.94
CA MET A 257 -1.63 -8.25 5.42
C MET A 257 -0.67 -7.30 6.12
N GLN A 258 -0.26 -7.68 7.32
CA GLN A 258 0.83 -7.04 8.03
C GLN A 258 2.15 -7.74 7.71
N TYR A 259 3.20 -6.96 7.54
CA TYR A 259 4.53 -7.46 7.28
C TYR A 259 5.58 -6.59 7.99
N SER A 260 6.76 -7.16 8.21
CA SER A 260 7.88 -6.43 8.80
C SER A 260 9.05 -6.38 7.81
N LEU A 261 9.76 -5.25 7.77
CA LEU A 261 11.17 -5.19 7.39
C LEU A 261 11.51 -5.54 5.92
N TRP A 262 10.90 -4.89 4.91
CA TRP A 262 11.42 -4.95 3.51
C TRP A 262 12.90 -4.57 3.39
N ASN A 263 13.41 -3.80 4.35
CA ASN A 263 14.72 -3.15 4.32
C ASN A 263 15.87 -3.95 4.92
N ILE A 264 15.63 -5.14 5.49
CA ILE A 264 16.73 -6.05 5.87
C ILE A 264 17.11 -6.88 4.63
N VAL A 265 17.68 -6.21 3.64
CA VAL A 265 18.32 -6.86 2.50
C VAL A 265 19.76 -7.16 2.91
N ASN A 266 19.94 -8.16 3.78
CA ASN A 266 21.19 -8.92 3.83
C ASN A 266 21.02 -10.33 4.42
N THR A 267 19.98 -11.04 4.00
CA THR A 267 20.00 -12.50 4.07
C THR A 267 20.05 -13.04 2.64
N SER A 268 21.25 -13.42 2.24
CA SER A 268 21.47 -14.35 1.14
C SER A 268 20.52 -15.53 1.35
N SER A 269 19.67 -15.82 0.36
CA SER A 269 18.67 -16.89 0.31
C SER A 269 17.38 -16.70 1.13
N LEU A 270 16.34 -16.13 0.50
CA LEU A 270 14.94 -16.56 0.73
C LEU A 270 14.11 -16.44 -0.57
N PRO A 271 13.49 -17.53 -1.08
CA PRO A 271 12.65 -17.51 -2.29
C PRO A 271 11.24 -16.94 -2.12
N MET A 272 10.80 -16.63 -0.89
CA MET A 272 9.37 -16.56 -0.55
C MET A 272 8.55 -15.40 -1.15
N VAL A 273 9.15 -14.28 -1.55
CA VAL A 273 8.38 -13.15 -2.14
C VAL A 273 7.88 -13.48 -3.56
N SER A 274 8.52 -14.43 -4.25
CA SER A 274 8.23 -14.76 -5.66
C SER A 274 7.02 -15.69 -5.83
N VAL A 275 6.70 -16.47 -4.79
CA VAL A 275 5.62 -17.47 -4.83
C VAL A 275 4.27 -16.80 -4.56
N PHE A 276 4.20 -15.88 -3.60
CA PHE A 276 2.94 -15.24 -3.18
C PHE A 276 2.33 -14.29 -4.23
N ILE A 277 3.13 -13.45 -4.90
CA ILE A 277 2.60 -12.51 -5.90
C ILE A 277 2.12 -13.27 -7.16
N VAL A 278 2.86 -14.29 -7.60
CA VAL A 278 2.50 -15.12 -8.77
C VAL A 278 1.30 -16.02 -8.49
N LEU A 279 1.18 -16.60 -7.27
CA LEU A 279 -0.01 -17.34 -6.85
C LEU A 279 -1.23 -16.44 -6.71
N PHE A 280 -1.08 -15.20 -6.23
CA PHE A 280 -2.18 -14.27 -6.05
C PHE A 280 -2.75 -13.77 -7.39
N VAL A 281 -1.89 -13.45 -8.37
CA VAL A 281 -2.36 -13.08 -9.72
C VAL A 281 -3.14 -14.24 -10.37
N LYS A 282 -2.74 -15.50 -10.12
CA LYS A 282 -3.51 -16.67 -10.56
C LYS A 282 -4.82 -16.88 -9.77
N LEU A 283 -4.83 -16.58 -8.47
CA LEU A 283 -6.02 -16.69 -7.61
C LEU A 283 -7.09 -15.64 -7.93
N VAL A 284 -6.68 -14.40 -8.26
CA VAL A 284 -7.61 -13.33 -8.69
C VAL A 284 -8.28 -13.70 -10.03
N GLN A 285 -7.60 -14.46 -10.89
CA GLN A 285 -8.17 -14.97 -12.14
C GLN A 285 -9.09 -16.20 -11.96
N SER A 286 -9.08 -16.86 -10.80
CA SER A 286 -9.79 -18.13 -10.56
C SER A 286 -10.97 -18.02 -9.58
N TYR A 287 -11.53 -16.83 -9.38
CA TYR A 287 -12.57 -16.54 -8.38
C TYR A 287 -13.96 -17.18 -8.64
N ASP A 288 -14.01 -18.31 -9.36
CA ASP A 288 -15.22 -19.09 -9.62
C ASP A 288 -15.14 -20.57 -9.18
N ALA A 289 -14.03 -21.04 -8.58
CA ALA A 289 -13.98 -22.42 -8.07
C ALA A 289 -13.10 -22.66 -6.84
N SER A 290 -13.79 -23.01 -5.75
CA SER A 290 -13.39 -23.92 -4.66
C SER A 290 -12.46 -23.43 -3.53
N MET A 291 -13.10 -23.23 -2.37
CA MET A 291 -12.59 -22.96 -1.01
C MET A 291 -12.00 -24.19 -0.30
N MET A 292 -11.42 -25.17 -1.00
CA MET A 292 -11.04 -26.46 -0.39
C MET A 292 -9.54 -26.81 -0.45
N PHE A 293 -8.71 -26.00 -1.12
CA PHE A 293 -7.28 -26.31 -1.33
C PHE A 293 -6.32 -25.65 -0.31
N LEU A 294 -6.78 -24.62 0.43
CA LEU A 294 -5.95 -23.89 1.41
C LEU A 294 -5.66 -24.65 2.71
N LYS A 295 -6.41 -25.72 3.02
CA LYS A 295 -6.21 -26.49 4.26
C LYS A 295 -5.02 -27.45 4.19
N ASN A 296 -4.58 -27.88 3.00
CA ASN A 296 -3.51 -28.87 2.83
C ASN A 296 -2.11 -28.29 2.63
N ILE A 297 -1.95 -26.96 2.53
CA ILE A 297 -0.63 -26.32 2.38
C ILE A 297 -0.12 -25.76 3.72
N ILE A 298 -1.01 -25.48 4.67
CA ILE A 298 -0.63 -25.06 6.04
C ILE A 298 -0.12 -26.25 6.88
N ASP A 299 -0.48 -27.49 6.53
CA ASP A 299 -0.04 -28.71 7.24
C ASP A 299 1.35 -29.23 6.82
N VAL A 300 2.02 -28.60 5.85
CA VAL A 300 3.37 -29.02 5.37
C VAL A 300 4.49 -28.09 5.88
N SER A 301 4.17 -27.07 6.68
CA SER A 301 5.20 -26.25 7.36
C SER A 301 5.36 -26.59 8.85
N GLY A 302 4.83 -27.73 9.29
CA GLY A 302 5.20 -28.33 10.56
C GLY A 302 6.57 -28.99 10.43
N ASP A 303 7.63 -28.23 10.67
CA ASP A 303 8.89 -28.66 11.30
C ASP A 303 9.90 -27.51 11.20
N GLU A 304 9.92 -26.67 12.24
CA GLU A 304 11.12 -26.09 12.88
C GLU A 304 10.67 -25.00 13.87
N VAL A 305 10.13 -25.48 15.00
CA VAL A 305 10.22 -24.76 16.27
C VAL A 305 11.67 -24.88 16.72
N ILE A 306 12.45 -23.79 16.63
CA ILE A 306 13.69 -23.67 17.41
C ILE A 306 13.55 -22.43 18.31
N CYS A 307 13.20 -22.72 19.56
CA CYS A 307 13.42 -21.84 20.70
C CYS A 307 14.90 -21.42 20.76
N TRP A 308 15.15 -20.14 20.96
CA TRP A 308 16.35 -19.70 21.68
C TRP A 308 15.93 -18.93 22.92
N LEU A 309 15.75 -19.70 24.01
CA LEU A 309 16.01 -19.25 25.35
C LEU A 309 17.53 -19.34 25.55
N THR A 310 18.19 -18.22 25.79
CA THR A 310 19.40 -18.20 26.62
C THR A 310 19.31 -17.04 27.58
N VAL A 311 18.98 -17.42 28.82
CA VAL A 311 19.41 -16.74 30.03
C VAL A 311 20.93 -16.61 30.00
N GLY A 312 21.44 -15.41 30.24
CA GLY A 312 22.87 -15.13 30.37
C GLY A 312 23.07 -13.98 31.33
N SER A 313 23.11 -14.32 32.62
CA SER A 313 23.64 -13.48 33.69
C SER A 313 25.06 -13.00 33.36
N GLN A 314 25.29 -11.70 33.47
CA GLN A 314 26.31 -11.07 34.33
C GLN A 314 25.81 -9.67 34.71
#